data_AF-H6Q7X8-F1
#
_entry.id   AF-H6Q7X8-F1
#
_cell.length_a   1.000
_cell.length_b   1.000
_cell.length_c   1.000
_cell.angle_alpha   90.00
_cell.angle_beta   90.00
_cell.angle_gamma   90.00
#
_symmetry.space_group_name_H-M   'P 1'
#
loop_
_entity.id
_entity.type
_entity.pdbx_description
1 polymer ?
#
loop_
_entity_poly.entity_id
_entity_poly.type
_entity_poly.pdbx_seq_one_letter_code
_entity_poly.pdbx_strand_id
1 'polypeptide(L)'
;MASSPQGGARASWKLRGVEDVAAAAVFALATAALITFAIAVMAPFPQSKIVEVPAAPSKDAPVRRVYVYNYTDAYGYVHIYAVEYEGQNVEAFRQAIGVPGRLVAVFEVYPGGYRCQKYVPYPVRIGPDPYNGLWCPPPFENKTVAGCTPIGVTSRGRWLLVQYKCP
;
A
#
# COMPACT_ATOMS: atom_id res chain seq x y z
N MET A 1 -85.65 -9.75 0.12
CA MET A 1 -85.12 -8.37 0.06
C MET A 1 -83.79 -8.35 0.80
N ALA A 2 -82.76 -7.82 0.14
CA ALA A 2 -81.37 -7.89 0.55
C ALA A 2 -81.00 -6.79 1.56
N SER A 3 -80.07 -7.07 2.46
CA SER A 3 -79.09 -6.09 2.93
C SER A 3 -77.80 -6.79 3.37
N SER A 4 -76.71 -6.26 2.85
CA SER A 4 -75.33 -6.78 2.90
C SER A 4 -74.57 -6.18 4.08
N PRO A 5 -73.68 -6.91 4.78
CA PRO A 5 -72.79 -6.29 5.76
C PRO A 5 -71.57 -5.69 5.05
N GLN A 6 -71.69 -4.45 4.58
CA GLN A 6 -70.54 -3.62 4.21
C GLN A 6 -70.17 -2.75 5.42
N GLY A 7 -69.13 -3.12 6.16
CA GLY A 7 -68.65 -2.31 7.28
C GLY A 7 -67.19 -2.52 7.71
N GLY A 8 -66.60 -3.71 7.49
CA GLY A 8 -65.28 -4.04 8.05
C GLY A 8 -64.06 -3.55 7.25
N ALA A 9 -64.19 -3.31 5.95
CA ALA A 9 -63.01 -3.15 5.08
C ALA A 9 -62.34 -1.76 5.12
N ARG A 10 -63.08 -0.69 5.49
CA ARG A 10 -62.54 0.70 5.44
C ARG A 10 -61.68 1.10 6.64
N ALA A 11 -61.88 0.50 7.81
CA ALA A 11 -61.06 0.79 9.00
C ALA A 11 -59.66 0.17 8.90
N SER A 12 -59.57 -1.01 8.28
CA SER A 12 -58.31 -1.75 8.05
C SER A 12 -57.33 -1.01 7.12
N TRP A 13 -57.81 -0.25 6.14
CA TRP A 13 -56.93 0.43 5.16
C TRP A 13 -56.36 1.75 5.71
N LYS A 14 -57.11 2.44 6.58
CA LYS A 14 -56.65 3.69 7.19
C LYS A 14 -55.53 3.48 8.21
N LEU A 15 -55.54 2.36 8.95
CA LEU A 15 -54.51 2.05 9.94
C LEU A 15 -53.17 1.65 9.27
N ARG A 16 -53.22 0.88 8.17
CA ARG A 16 -52.02 0.52 7.39
C ARG A 16 -51.25 1.73 6.87
N GLY A 17 -51.95 2.74 6.34
CA GLY A 17 -51.29 3.96 5.84
C GLY A 17 -50.57 4.78 6.92
N VAL A 18 -51.03 4.72 8.18
CA VAL A 18 -50.36 5.41 9.30
C VAL A 18 -49.16 4.61 9.80
N GLU A 19 -49.30 3.28 9.87
CA GLU A 19 -48.20 2.36 10.23
C GLU A 19 -47.07 2.41 9.19
N ASP A 20 -47.41 2.48 7.89
CA ASP A 20 -46.43 2.60 6.81
C ASP A 20 -45.67 3.94 6.85
N VAL A 21 -46.36 5.04 7.18
CA VAL A 21 -45.73 6.36 7.35
C VAL A 21 -44.83 6.38 8.58
N ALA A 22 -45.27 5.78 9.69
CA ALA A 22 -44.46 5.65 10.90
C ALA A 22 -43.22 4.79 10.66
N ALA A 23 -43.37 3.64 9.97
CA ALA A 23 -42.26 2.77 9.61
C ALA A 23 -41.26 3.46 8.69
N ALA A 24 -41.73 4.20 7.68
CA ALA A 24 -40.87 4.97 6.79
C ALA A 24 -40.10 6.08 7.53
N ALA A 25 -40.76 6.78 8.45
CA ALA A 25 -40.12 7.82 9.26
C ALA A 25 -39.04 7.25 10.18
N VAL A 26 -39.31 6.13 10.85
CA VAL A 26 -38.34 5.45 11.73
C VAL A 26 -37.16 4.94 10.91
N PHE A 27 -37.41 4.36 9.72
CA PHE A 27 -36.34 3.88 8.84
C PHE A 27 -35.46 5.03 8.33
N ALA A 28 -36.06 6.16 7.95
CA ALA A 28 -35.32 7.34 7.51
C ALA A 28 -34.45 7.91 8.64
N LEU A 29 -34.99 8.01 9.86
CA LEU A 29 -34.25 8.46 11.04
C LEU A 29 -33.09 7.52 11.38
N ALA A 30 -33.33 6.21 11.36
CA ALA A 30 -32.30 5.21 11.62
C ALA A 30 -31.18 5.26 10.57
N THR A 31 -31.54 5.44 9.29
CA THR A 31 -30.57 5.56 8.20
C THR A 31 -29.75 6.84 8.32
N ALA A 32 -30.39 7.97 8.64
CA ALA A 32 -29.70 9.24 8.86
C ALA A 32 -28.74 9.16 10.05
N ALA A 33 -29.16 8.52 11.16
CA ALA A 33 -28.32 8.26 12.32
C ALA A 33 -27.11 7.35 11.98
N LEU A 34 -27.33 6.30 11.18
CA LEU A 34 -26.27 5.41 10.72
C LEU A 34 -25.25 6.16 9.86
N ILE A 35 -25.71 6.98 8.91
CA ILE A 35 -24.83 7.76 8.01
C ILE A 35 -24.02 8.78 8.81
N THR A 36 -24.67 9.52 9.72
CA THR A 36 -23.96 10.48 10.58
C THR A 36 -22.94 9.81 11.49
N PHE A 37 -23.29 8.66 12.08
CA PHE A 37 -22.35 7.85 12.85
C PHE A 37 -21.18 7.35 11.99
N ALA A 38 -21.44 6.85 10.78
CA ALA A 38 -20.41 6.40 9.85
C ALA A 38 -19.45 7.55 9.46
N ILE A 39 -19.98 8.73 9.16
CA ILE A 39 -19.17 9.92 8.86
C ILE A 39 -18.35 10.34 10.09
N ALA A 40 -18.97 10.37 11.28
CA ALA A 40 -18.30 10.73 12.52
C ALA A 40 -17.19 9.74 12.92
N VAL A 41 -17.34 8.45 12.59
CA VAL A 41 -16.33 7.40 12.80
C VAL A 41 -15.24 7.42 11.72
N MET A 42 -15.50 7.96 10.52
CA MET A 42 -14.47 8.19 9.50
C MET A 42 -13.66 9.47 9.76
N ALA A 43 -14.23 10.46 10.43
CA ALA A 43 -13.59 11.75 10.73
C ALA A 43 -12.33 11.70 11.62
N PRO A 44 -12.10 10.73 12.54
CA PRO A 44 -10.95 10.71 13.43
C PRO A 44 -9.88 9.74 12.91
N PHE A 45 -9.73 9.57 11.60
CA PHE A 45 -8.40 9.24 11.08
C PHE A 45 -7.66 10.55 10.87
N PRO A 46 -7.01 11.13 11.89
CA PRO A 46 -6.02 12.15 11.61
C PRO A 46 -5.08 11.47 10.62
N GLN A 47 -4.85 12.11 9.47
CA GLN A 47 -3.61 11.88 8.76
C GLN A 47 -2.54 12.33 9.73
N SER A 48 -2.15 11.43 10.63
CA SER A 48 -1.13 11.66 11.62
C SER A 48 0.10 11.86 10.77
N LYS A 49 0.41 13.12 10.52
CA LYS A 49 1.59 13.60 9.82
C LYS A 49 2.76 13.37 10.78
N ILE A 50 2.95 12.11 11.10
CA ILE A 50 4.06 11.60 11.84
C ILE A 50 5.18 11.61 10.80
N VAL A 51 5.89 12.73 10.74
CA VAL A 51 7.23 12.75 10.15
C VAL A 51 8.12 12.02 11.14
N GLU A 52 7.91 10.71 11.25
CA GLU A 52 8.86 9.82 11.89
C GLU A 52 10.01 9.73 10.91
N VAL A 53 11.09 10.43 11.25
CA VAL A 53 12.40 10.21 10.65
C VAL A 53 12.59 8.69 10.67
N PRO A 54 12.71 8.03 9.50
CA PRO A 54 12.81 6.59 9.47
C PRO A 54 13.98 6.19 10.36
N ALA A 55 13.70 5.46 11.44
CA ALA A 55 14.77 4.84 12.19
C ALA A 55 15.49 3.93 11.20
N ALA A 56 16.73 4.26 10.87
CA ALA A 56 17.61 3.35 10.17
C ALA A 56 17.56 2.00 10.92
N PRO A 57 17.60 0.87 10.21
CA PRO A 57 17.62 -0.43 10.87
C PRO A 57 18.70 -0.42 11.96
N SER A 58 18.36 -0.97 13.13
CA SER A 58 19.34 -1.15 14.21
C SER A 58 20.59 -1.82 13.64
N LYS A 59 21.77 -1.48 14.17
CA LYS A 59 23.04 -2.09 13.76
C LYS A 59 23.01 -3.62 13.85
N ASP A 60 22.14 -4.16 14.69
CA ASP A 60 21.97 -5.60 14.95
C ASP A 60 20.82 -6.24 14.17
N ALA A 61 20.09 -5.50 13.34
CA ALA A 61 19.04 -6.08 12.51
C ALA A 61 19.66 -6.95 11.41
N PRO A 62 19.14 -8.16 11.14
CA PRO A 62 19.63 -8.98 10.04
C PRO A 62 19.30 -8.27 8.71
N VAL A 63 20.33 -7.75 8.04
CA VAL A 63 20.21 -7.09 6.74
C VAL A 63 20.72 -8.02 5.66
N ARG A 64 19.84 -8.39 4.73
CA ARG A 64 20.19 -9.14 3.53
C ARG A 64 20.49 -8.17 2.40
N ARG A 65 21.57 -8.40 1.66
CA ARG A 65 21.94 -7.58 0.51
C ARG A 65 21.63 -8.32 -0.78
N VAL A 66 20.76 -7.71 -1.59
CA VAL A 66 20.39 -8.19 -2.91
C VAL A 66 20.99 -7.27 -3.96
N TYR A 67 21.88 -7.81 -4.77
CA TYR A 67 22.57 -7.13 -5.85
C TYR A 67 21.86 -7.43 -7.16
N VAL A 68 21.50 -6.39 -7.90
CA VAL A 68 20.72 -6.50 -9.12
C VAL A 68 21.59 -6.16 -10.31
N TYR A 69 21.65 -7.09 -11.24
CA TYR A 69 22.43 -6.99 -12.46
C TYR A 69 21.52 -6.93 -13.67
N ASN A 70 21.90 -6.13 -14.67
CA ASN A 70 21.23 -6.14 -15.97
C ASN A 70 22.20 -6.62 -17.05
N TYR A 71 21.70 -7.47 -17.93
CA TYR A 71 22.42 -7.98 -19.09
C TYR A 71 21.52 -7.86 -20.31
N THR A 72 22.07 -7.36 -21.41
CA THR A 72 21.35 -7.30 -22.68
C THR A 72 21.93 -8.40 -23.56
N ASP A 73 21.09 -9.32 -24.02
CA ASP A 73 21.54 -10.40 -24.88
C ASP A 73 21.76 -9.95 -26.33
N ALA A 74 22.22 -10.88 -27.18
CA ALA A 74 22.50 -10.61 -28.59
C ALA A 74 21.25 -10.20 -29.40
N TYR A 75 20.05 -10.51 -28.91
CA TYR A 75 18.77 -10.18 -29.54
C TYR A 75 18.18 -8.87 -29.01
N GLY A 76 18.87 -8.20 -28.09
CA GLY A 76 18.43 -6.94 -27.49
C GLY A 76 17.47 -7.09 -26.31
N TYR A 77 17.21 -8.30 -25.82
CA TYR A 77 16.37 -8.49 -24.64
C TYR A 77 17.17 -8.19 -23.37
N VAL A 78 16.53 -7.45 -22.46
CA VAL A 78 17.11 -7.10 -21.16
C VAL A 78 16.72 -8.15 -20.13
N HIS A 79 17.73 -8.85 -19.62
CA HIS A 79 17.63 -9.79 -18.52
C HIS A 79 18.05 -9.12 -17.22
N ILE A 80 17.32 -9.43 -16.15
CA ILE A 80 17.61 -8.93 -14.80
C ILE A 80 17.94 -10.13 -13.93
N TYR A 81 19.08 -10.07 -13.24
CA TYR A 81 19.52 -11.09 -12.28
C TYR A 81 19.58 -10.46 -10.89
N ALA A 82 18.98 -11.12 -9.90
CA ALA A 82 19.07 -10.72 -8.50
C ALA A 82 19.90 -11.75 -7.75
N VAL A 83 20.96 -11.28 -7.08
CA VAL A 83 21.93 -12.12 -6.37
C VAL A 83 21.95 -11.69 -4.91
N GLU A 84 21.55 -12.59 -4.01
CA GLU A 84 21.71 -12.40 -2.57
C GLU A 84 23.12 -12.83 -2.15
N TYR A 85 23.86 -11.96 -1.46
CA TYR A 85 25.22 -12.27 -1.03
C TYR A 85 25.62 -11.46 0.21
N GLU A 86 26.18 -12.12 1.21
CA GLU A 86 26.61 -11.51 2.48
C GLU A 86 28.15 -11.33 2.59
N GLY A 87 28.91 -11.75 1.59
CA GLY A 87 30.38 -11.64 1.60
C GLY A 87 30.92 -10.28 1.13
N GLN A 88 32.24 -10.11 1.23
CA GLN A 88 32.90 -8.83 0.95
C GLN A 88 33.07 -8.53 -0.54
N ASN A 89 33.22 -9.55 -1.40
CA ASN A 89 33.50 -9.37 -2.82
C ASN A 89 32.38 -9.99 -3.68
N VAL A 90 31.31 -9.22 -3.88
CA VAL A 90 30.15 -9.65 -4.68
C VAL A 90 30.49 -9.85 -6.15
N GLU A 91 31.42 -9.07 -6.72
CA GLU A 91 31.77 -9.20 -8.13
C GLU A 91 32.51 -10.49 -8.42
N ALA A 92 33.44 -10.88 -7.55
CA ALA A 92 34.09 -12.19 -7.65
C ALA A 92 33.08 -13.34 -7.50
N PHE A 93 32.15 -13.23 -6.54
CA PHE A 93 31.08 -14.21 -6.35
C PHE A 93 30.19 -14.31 -7.60
N ARG A 94 29.72 -13.19 -8.12
CA ARG A 94 28.92 -13.10 -9.35
C ARG A 94 29.60 -13.80 -10.52
N GLN A 95 30.89 -13.52 -10.72
CA GLN A 95 31.68 -14.14 -11.78
C GLN A 95 31.80 -15.65 -11.58
N ALA A 96 32.02 -16.10 -10.35
CA ALA A 96 32.12 -17.53 -10.02
C ALA A 96 30.82 -18.30 -10.28
N ILE A 97 29.65 -17.68 -10.04
CA ILE A 97 28.34 -18.28 -10.32
C ILE A 97 27.86 -18.04 -11.77
N GLY A 98 28.67 -17.39 -12.61
CA GLY A 98 28.37 -17.18 -14.02
C GLY A 98 27.26 -16.18 -14.32
N VAL A 99 26.89 -15.30 -13.38
CA VAL A 99 25.85 -14.28 -13.61
C VAL A 99 26.42 -13.14 -14.47
N PRO A 100 25.89 -12.91 -15.69
CA PRO A 100 26.39 -11.86 -16.57
C PRO A 100 25.80 -10.48 -16.22
N GLY A 101 26.36 -9.43 -16.81
CA GLY A 101 25.81 -8.08 -16.75
C GLY A 101 26.53 -7.12 -15.81
N ARG A 102 25.95 -5.93 -15.66
CA ARG A 102 26.47 -4.83 -14.82
C ARG A 102 25.54 -4.57 -13.64
N LEU A 103 26.10 -4.15 -12.51
CA LEU A 103 25.32 -3.79 -11.33
C LEU A 103 24.45 -2.55 -11.64
N VAL A 104 23.15 -2.65 -11.41
CA VAL A 104 22.18 -1.57 -11.64
C VAL A 104 21.50 -1.07 -10.38
N ALA A 105 21.32 -1.93 -9.37
CA ALA A 105 20.79 -1.54 -8.08
C ALA A 105 21.27 -2.49 -6.97
N VAL A 106 21.28 -1.99 -5.74
CA VAL A 106 21.49 -2.78 -4.52
C VAL A 106 20.32 -2.54 -3.60
N PHE A 107 19.76 -3.61 -3.06
CA PHE A 107 18.71 -3.58 -2.05
C PHE A 107 19.25 -4.11 -0.72
N GLU A 108 19.08 -3.34 0.34
CA GLU A 108 19.29 -3.75 1.72
C GLU A 108 17.92 -4.08 2.31
N VAL A 109 17.63 -5.38 2.45
CA VAL A 109 16.35 -5.89 2.94
C VAL A 109 16.50 -6.24 4.42
N TYR A 110 15.61 -5.71 5.26
CA TYR A 110 15.61 -5.95 6.70
C TYR A 110 14.18 -6.28 7.16
N PRO A 111 13.99 -6.83 8.38
CA PRO A 111 12.66 -7.09 8.89
C PRO A 111 11.76 -5.85 8.82
N GLY A 112 10.66 -5.98 8.08
CA GLY A 112 9.68 -4.91 7.90
C GLY A 112 9.99 -3.91 6.78
N GLY A 113 11.06 -4.05 5.99
CA GLY A 113 11.31 -3.07 4.93
C GLY A 113 12.53 -3.32 4.05
N TYR A 114 12.82 -2.33 3.21
CA TYR A 114 14.05 -2.30 2.43
C TYR A 114 14.54 -0.87 2.21
N ARG A 115 15.83 -0.76 1.95
CA ARG A 115 16.47 0.42 1.37
C ARG A 115 17.08 0.02 0.04
N CYS A 116 17.17 0.96 -0.89
CA CYS A 116 17.72 0.73 -2.21
C CYS A 116 18.68 1.83 -2.61
N GLN A 117 19.68 1.44 -3.41
CA GLN A 117 20.59 2.33 -4.09
C GLN A 117 20.60 1.95 -5.56
N LYS A 118 20.24 2.90 -6.43
CA LYS A 118 20.31 2.71 -7.89
C LYS A 118 21.58 3.32 -8.45
N TYR A 119 22.10 2.68 -9.50
CA TYR A 119 23.27 3.13 -10.28
C TYR A 119 22.90 3.48 -11.73
N VAL A 120 21.62 3.39 -12.08
CA VAL A 120 21.08 3.65 -13.41
C VAL A 120 20.01 4.75 -13.40
N PRO A 121 19.76 5.43 -14.52
CA PRO A 121 18.77 6.52 -14.56
C PRO A 121 17.32 6.01 -14.48
N TYR A 122 17.03 4.83 -15.03
CA TYR A 122 15.69 4.22 -15.05
C TYR A 122 15.36 3.47 -13.75
N PRO A 123 14.06 3.25 -13.43
CA PRO A 123 13.67 2.49 -12.25
C PRO A 123 13.99 1.01 -12.40
N VAL A 124 14.46 0.38 -11.31
CA VAL A 124 14.67 -1.07 -11.21
C VAL A 124 13.54 -1.66 -10.38
N ARG A 125 12.84 -2.67 -10.91
CA ARG A 125 11.68 -3.29 -10.27
C ARG A 125 11.84 -4.81 -10.26
N ILE A 126 11.71 -5.41 -9.09
CA ILE A 126 11.63 -6.85 -8.89
C ILE A 126 10.26 -7.15 -8.31
N GLY A 127 9.47 -7.94 -9.02
CA GLY A 127 8.09 -8.28 -8.64
C GLY A 127 7.04 -7.30 -9.21
N PRO A 128 5.76 -7.70 -9.16
CA PRO A 128 4.67 -7.01 -9.85
C PRO A 128 4.18 -5.73 -9.16
N ASP A 129 4.35 -5.63 -7.84
CA ASP A 129 3.85 -4.50 -7.04
C ASP A 129 4.91 -4.00 -6.03
N PRO A 130 4.82 -2.74 -5.56
CA PRO A 130 5.82 -2.13 -4.68
C PRO A 130 5.71 -2.47 -3.19
N TYR A 131 4.60 -3.06 -2.75
CA TYR A 131 4.35 -3.54 -1.39
C TYR A 131 4.91 -4.96 -1.17
N ASN A 132 4.83 -5.81 -2.19
CA ASN A 132 5.37 -7.18 -2.14
C ASN A 132 6.68 -7.35 -2.94
N GLY A 133 7.11 -6.32 -3.69
CA GLY A 133 8.31 -6.32 -4.51
C GLY A 133 9.37 -5.30 -4.08
N LEU A 134 10.51 -5.32 -4.77
CA LEU A 134 11.65 -4.42 -4.53
C LEU A 134 11.76 -3.41 -5.67
N TRP A 135 11.47 -2.15 -5.40
CA TRP A 135 11.43 -1.09 -6.40
C TRP A 135 12.42 0.01 -6.04
N CYS A 136 13.24 0.45 -7.00
CA CYS A 136 14.21 1.52 -6.81
C CYS A 136 14.18 2.54 -7.96
N PRO A 137 13.80 3.80 -7.72
CA PRO A 137 13.23 4.30 -6.46
C PRO A 137 11.84 3.67 -6.20
N PRO A 138 11.40 3.57 -4.94
CA PRO A 138 10.02 3.23 -4.61
C PRO A 138 9.03 4.21 -5.30
N PRO A 139 7.85 3.74 -5.75
CA PRO A 139 6.92 4.53 -6.57
C PRO A 139 6.04 5.48 -5.74
N PHE A 140 6.59 6.09 -4.69
CA PHE A 140 5.87 7.03 -3.83
C PHE A 140 6.21 8.47 -4.22
N GLU A 141 5.20 9.34 -4.24
CA GLU A 141 5.35 10.72 -4.64
C GLU A 141 6.14 11.53 -3.60
N ASN A 142 7.02 12.42 -4.06
CA ASN A 142 7.79 13.32 -3.21
C ASN A 142 7.04 14.59 -2.80
N LYS A 143 5.70 14.60 -2.90
CA LYS A 143 4.85 15.79 -2.67
C LYS A 143 5.06 16.44 -1.30
N THR A 144 5.47 15.66 -0.30
CA THR A 144 5.66 16.14 1.07
C THR A 144 7.09 16.60 1.38
N VAL A 145 8.09 16.24 0.56
CA VAL A 145 9.51 16.54 0.82
C VAL A 145 10.21 16.91 -0.50
N ALA A 146 10.05 18.18 -0.91
CA ALA A 146 10.59 18.69 -2.16
C ALA A 146 12.12 18.51 -2.22
N GLY A 147 12.62 18.03 -3.36
CA GLY A 147 14.05 17.80 -3.58
C GLY A 147 14.61 16.49 -3.02
N CYS A 148 13.81 15.68 -2.31
CA CYS A 148 14.25 14.39 -1.79
C CYS A 148 13.77 13.22 -2.66
N THR A 149 14.61 12.20 -2.80
CA THR A 149 14.32 10.99 -3.57
C THR A 149 13.94 9.86 -2.63
N PRO A 150 12.85 9.12 -2.87
CA PRO A 150 12.54 7.93 -2.08
C PRO A 150 13.62 6.86 -2.32
N ILE A 151 14.13 6.30 -1.24
CA ILE A 151 15.22 5.33 -1.21
C ILE A 151 14.84 4.05 -0.49
N GLY A 152 13.62 3.93 0.06
CA GLY A 152 13.23 2.74 0.79
C GLY A 152 11.85 2.84 1.39
N VAL A 153 11.41 1.75 1.99
CA VAL A 153 10.15 1.64 2.72
C VAL A 153 10.38 0.84 3.99
N THR A 154 9.68 1.19 5.06
CA THR A 154 9.71 0.47 6.32
C THR A 154 8.32 0.40 6.94
N SER A 155 7.97 -0.74 7.49
CA SER A 155 6.71 -0.99 8.16
C SER A 155 6.78 -0.56 9.61
N ARG A 156 5.77 0.19 10.05
CA ARG A 156 5.52 0.54 11.46
C ARG A 156 4.10 0.15 11.84
N GLY A 157 3.94 -1.14 12.14
CA GLY A 157 2.64 -1.72 12.50
C GLY A 157 1.68 -1.72 11.32
N ARG A 158 0.70 -0.82 11.33
CA ARG A 158 -0.30 -0.67 10.25
C ARG A 158 0.10 0.32 9.17
N TRP A 159 1.23 0.99 9.32
CA TRP A 159 1.68 2.06 8.42
C TRP A 159 2.93 1.66 7.66
N LEU A 160 3.04 2.11 6.41
CA LEU A 160 4.23 2.01 5.60
C LEU A 160 4.86 3.40 5.49
N LEU A 161 6.07 3.55 6.04
CA LEU A 161 6.85 4.78 6.00
C LEU A 161 7.81 4.74 4.83
N VAL A 162 7.82 5.81 4.03
CA VAL A 162 8.75 5.99 2.92
C VAL A 162 10.01 6.68 3.43
N GLN A 163 11.16 6.11 3.07
CA GLN A 163 12.47 6.68 3.41
C GLN A 163 12.96 7.55 2.28
N TYR A 164 13.48 8.74 2.61
CA TYR A 164 13.95 9.71 1.63
C TYR A 164 15.45 10.01 1.83
N LYS A 165 16.14 10.24 0.72
CA LYS A 165 17.47 10.84 0.70
C LYS A 165 17.35 12.23 0.09
N CYS A 166 17.75 13.22 0.86
CA CYS A 166 17.82 14.62 0.45
C CYS A 166 19.26 14.99 0.09
N PRO A 167 19.48 16.00 -0.77
CA PRO A 167 20.81 16.56 -1.04
C PRO A 167 21.47 17.14 0.21
#